data_AF-A0A4Q5J193-F1
#
_entry.id   AF-A0A4Q5J193-F1
#
_cell.length_a   1.000
_cell.length_b   1.000
_cell.length_c   1.000
_cell.angle_alpha   90.00
_cell.angle_beta   90.00
_cell.angle_gamma   90.00
#
_symmetry.space_group_name_H-M   'P 1'
#
loop_
_entity.id
_entity.type
_entity.pdbx_description
1 polymer ?
#
loop_
_entity_poly.entity_id
_entity_poly.type
_entity_poly.pdbx_seq_one_letter_code
_entity_poly.pdbx_strand_id
1 'polypeptide(L)'
;MPTSQATALREPPRTVPPWLALAAGVLPLIGFVVFLLVPYYVNDLDRLPLSEVASGLHDPKDLWPRNEPGLARFFDLGGMLTVMFGAVIAALGVFASLHGLVAEWRTSGAARKTLWIVGATSAAAMLGLGLSPVGGALYAWWLD
;
A
#
# COMPACT_ATOMS: atom_id res chain seq x y z
N MET A 1 36.21 -47.76 3.67
CA MET A 1 36.03 -46.42 4.28
C MET A 1 34.62 -45.94 3.95
N PRO A 2 33.77 -45.62 4.94
CA PRO A 2 32.42 -45.12 4.68
C PRO A 2 32.45 -43.60 4.43
N THR A 3 32.06 -43.18 3.23
CA THR A 3 31.79 -41.77 2.90
C THR A 3 30.46 -41.35 3.54
N SER A 4 30.52 -41.05 4.84
CA SER A 4 29.37 -40.63 5.64
C SER A 4 28.79 -39.30 5.15
N GLN A 5 27.66 -39.36 4.44
CA GLN A 5 26.46 -38.53 4.63
C GLN A 5 26.65 -37.08 5.09
N ALA A 6 27.53 -36.32 4.45
CA ALA A 6 27.50 -34.85 4.48
C ALA A 6 26.46 -34.29 3.48
N THR A 7 25.31 -34.97 3.33
CA THR A 7 24.13 -34.43 2.67
C THR A 7 23.51 -33.40 3.61
N ALA A 8 24.18 -32.26 3.76
CA ALA A 8 23.65 -31.12 4.49
C ALA A 8 22.27 -30.81 3.90
N LEU A 9 21.24 -30.98 4.73
CA LEU A 9 19.87 -30.58 4.43
C LEU A 9 19.89 -29.06 4.25
N ARG A 10 20.15 -28.60 3.02
CA ARG A 10 19.88 -27.23 2.62
C ARG A 10 18.38 -27.06 2.73
N GLU A 11 17.92 -26.56 3.87
CA GLU A 11 16.56 -26.03 3.98
C GLU A 11 16.34 -25.12 2.76
N PRO A 12 15.24 -25.31 2.00
CA PRO A 12 14.97 -24.41 0.90
C PRO A 12 14.91 -22.98 1.46
N PRO A 13 15.52 -21.99 0.78
CA PRO A 13 15.53 -20.63 1.27
C PRO A 13 14.08 -20.19 1.51
N ARG A 14 13.77 -19.75 2.73
CA ARG A 14 12.42 -19.33 3.13
C ARG A 14 12.03 -18.08 2.34
N THR A 15 11.41 -18.27 1.18
CA THR A 15 10.84 -17.16 0.40
C THR A 15 9.57 -16.67 1.08
N VAL A 16 9.30 -15.37 0.94
CA VAL A 16 8.04 -14.77 1.38
C VAL A 16 6.89 -15.43 0.59
N PRO A 17 5.75 -15.77 1.21
CA PRO A 17 4.60 -16.24 0.44
C PRO A 17 4.11 -15.17 -0.54
N PRO A 18 3.82 -15.50 -1.82
CA PRO A 18 3.43 -14.50 -2.83
C PRO A 18 2.14 -13.75 -2.48
N TRP A 19 1.22 -14.40 -1.75
CA TRP A 19 0.00 -13.76 -1.27
C TRP A 19 0.28 -12.64 -0.24
N LEU A 20 1.34 -12.75 0.55
CA LEU A 20 1.69 -11.77 1.58
C LEU A 20 2.28 -10.51 0.95
N ALA A 21 3.09 -10.67 -0.09
CA ALA A 21 3.60 -9.55 -0.87
C ALA A 21 2.51 -8.89 -1.73
N LEU A 22 1.58 -9.68 -2.28
CA LEU A 22 0.35 -9.12 -2.88
C LEU A 22 -0.43 -8.28 -1.88
N ALA A 23 -0.69 -8.81 -0.68
CA ALA A 23 -1.40 -8.07 0.37
C ALA A 23 -0.67 -6.78 0.78
N ALA A 24 0.65 -6.82 0.91
CA ALA A 24 1.48 -5.65 1.21
C ALA A 24 1.48 -4.59 0.08
N GLY A 25 1.20 -4.96 -1.18
CA GLY A 25 1.01 -3.99 -2.26
C GLY A 25 -0.42 -3.47 -2.39
N VAL A 26 -1.41 -4.36 -2.23
CA VAL A 26 -2.82 -4.06 -2.50
C VAL A 26 -3.51 -3.39 -1.32
N LEU A 27 -3.26 -3.82 -0.07
CA LEU A 27 -3.97 -3.27 1.09
C LEU A 27 -3.64 -1.79 1.35
N PRO A 28 -2.37 -1.32 1.27
CA PRO A 28 -2.07 0.11 1.37
C PRO A 28 -2.71 0.94 0.27
N LEU A 29 -2.74 0.42 -0.97
CA LEU A 29 -3.37 1.10 -2.11
C LEU A 29 -4.89 1.22 -1.92
N ILE A 30 -5.56 0.16 -1.46
CA ILE A 30 -6.99 0.19 -1.11
C ILE A 30 -7.22 1.19 0.03
N GLY A 31 -6.38 1.19 1.06
CA GLY A 31 -6.47 2.16 2.16
C GLY A 31 -6.37 3.60 1.67
N PHE A 32 -5.40 3.91 0.81
CA PHE A 32 -5.23 5.24 0.22
C PHE A 32 -6.44 5.65 -0.63
N VAL A 33 -6.96 4.73 -1.45
CA VAL A 33 -8.16 5.02 -2.24
C VAL A 33 -9.38 5.25 -1.34
N VAL A 34 -9.65 4.37 -0.38
CA VAL A 34 -10.87 4.41 0.44
C VAL A 34 -10.84 5.55 1.47
N PHE A 35 -9.72 5.78 2.15
CA PHE A 35 -9.65 6.72 3.28
C PHE A 35 -9.10 8.11 2.91
N LEU A 36 -8.48 8.26 1.74
CA LEU A 36 -7.97 9.55 1.27
C LEU A 36 -8.62 9.96 -0.05
N LEU A 37 -8.53 9.14 -1.10
CA LEU A 37 -9.00 9.53 -2.42
C LEU A 37 -10.53 9.66 -2.52
N VAL A 38 -11.29 8.78 -1.87
CA VAL A 38 -12.77 8.82 -1.88
C VAL A 38 -13.29 10.06 -1.14
N PRO A 39 -12.89 10.40 0.10
CA PRO A 39 -13.27 11.66 0.73
C PRO A 39 -12.89 12.89 -0.09
N TYR A 40 -11.76 12.87 -0.80
CA TYR A 40 -11.35 13.97 -1.68
C TYR A 40 -12.36 14.23 -2.80
N TYR A 41 -12.77 13.19 -3.53
CA TYR A 41 -13.74 13.32 -4.63
C TYR A 41 -15.20 13.46 -4.16
N VAL A 42 -15.59 12.82 -3.06
CA VAL A 42 -16.98 12.93 -2.52
C VAL A 42 -17.29 14.35 -2.05
N ASN A 43 -16.27 15.11 -1.64
CA ASN A 43 -16.40 16.50 -1.23
C ASN A 43 -16.08 17.51 -2.37
N ASP A 44 -16.04 17.07 -3.64
CA ASP A 44 -15.80 17.91 -4.84
C ASP A 44 -14.47 18.74 -4.82
N LEU A 45 -13.47 18.26 -4.09
CA LEU A 45 -12.22 19.01 -3.85
C LEU A 45 -11.25 18.99 -5.03
N ASP A 46 -11.51 18.12 -6.01
CA ASP A 46 -10.87 18.14 -7.32
C ASP A 46 -11.17 19.42 -8.13
N ARG A 47 -12.19 20.17 -7.72
CA ARG A 47 -12.55 21.47 -8.31
C ARG A 47 -11.82 22.65 -7.68
N LEU A 48 -11.15 22.44 -6.54
CA LEU A 48 -10.41 23.49 -5.83
C LEU A 48 -8.92 23.49 -6.20
N PRO A 49 -8.23 24.64 -6.13
CA PRO A 49 -6.78 24.68 -6.25
C PRO A 49 -6.12 23.79 -5.21
N LEU A 50 -5.12 22.99 -5.63
CA LEU A 50 -4.44 22.05 -4.73
C LEU A 50 -3.79 22.74 -3.50
N SER A 51 -3.41 24.01 -3.64
CA SER A 51 -2.90 24.84 -2.54
C SER A 51 -3.95 25.15 -1.47
N GLU A 52 -5.24 25.23 -1.82
CA GLU A 52 -6.33 25.43 -0.86
C GLU A 52 -6.63 24.13 -0.12
N VAL A 53 -6.65 22.99 -0.83
CA VAL A 53 -6.78 21.66 -0.21
C VAL A 53 -5.62 21.38 0.74
N ALA A 54 -4.39 21.69 0.33
CA ALA A 54 -3.18 21.51 1.15
C ALA A 54 -3.08 22.46 2.35
N SER A 55 -3.94 23.49 2.43
CA SER A 55 -3.90 24.51 3.49
C SER A 55 -4.76 24.20 4.73
N GLY A 56 -5.47 23.06 4.74
CA GLY A 56 -6.41 22.70 5.81
C GLY A 56 -7.76 23.44 5.77
N LEU A 57 -7.91 24.49 4.94
CA LEU A 57 -9.16 25.27 4.82
C LEU A 57 -10.38 24.43 4.40
N HIS A 58 -10.16 23.35 3.67
CA HIS A 58 -11.18 22.42 3.21
C HIS A 58 -10.85 21.01 3.68
N ASP A 59 -10.85 20.82 5.00
CA ASP A 59 -10.51 19.55 5.63
C ASP A 59 -11.57 18.45 5.39
N PRO A 60 -11.23 17.33 4.72
CA PRO A 60 -12.28 16.43 4.21
C PRO A 60 -12.75 15.41 5.23
N LYS A 61 -11.93 15.10 6.25
CA LYS A 61 -12.40 14.38 7.45
C LYS A 61 -13.46 15.20 8.20
N ASP A 62 -13.49 16.53 8.04
CA ASP A 62 -14.46 17.43 8.65
C ASP A 62 -15.79 17.55 7.89
N LEU A 63 -15.80 17.23 6.59
CA LEU A 63 -17.00 17.26 5.74
C LEU A 63 -17.71 15.90 5.67
N TRP A 64 -17.06 14.90 5.06
CA TRP A 64 -17.58 13.55 4.91
C TRP A 64 -16.44 12.53 5.10
N PRO A 65 -16.59 11.54 6.00
CA PRO A 65 -17.85 11.03 6.54
C PRO A 65 -18.22 11.49 7.96
N ARG A 66 -17.77 12.66 8.44
CA ARG A 66 -18.06 13.12 9.82
C ARG A 66 -19.55 13.18 10.18
N ASN A 67 -20.39 13.50 9.20
CA ASN A 67 -21.84 13.54 9.34
C ASN A 67 -22.49 12.15 9.49
N GLU A 68 -21.74 11.06 9.33
CA GLU A 68 -22.18 9.67 9.45
C GLU A 68 -21.53 9.00 10.67
N PRO A 69 -22.20 8.94 11.86
CA PRO A 69 -21.54 8.61 13.13
C PRO A 69 -20.87 7.24 13.21
N GLY A 70 -21.32 6.28 12.40
CA GLY A 70 -20.71 4.95 12.30
C GLY A 70 -19.51 4.87 11.35
N LEU A 71 -19.47 5.73 10.33
CA LEU A 71 -18.40 5.76 9.33
C LEU A 71 -17.22 6.63 9.76
N ALA A 72 -17.47 7.76 10.43
CA ALA A 72 -16.44 8.69 10.90
C ALA A 72 -15.26 7.97 11.60
N ARG A 73 -15.53 7.21 12.67
CA ARG A 73 -14.50 6.49 13.45
C ARG A 73 -13.74 5.43 12.65
N PHE A 74 -14.38 4.83 11.64
CA PHE A 74 -13.73 3.86 10.76
C PHE A 74 -12.76 4.55 9.79
N PHE A 75 -13.13 5.73 9.29
CA PHE A 75 -12.26 6.56 8.45
C PHE A 75 -11.13 7.20 9.26
N ASP A 76 -11.37 7.65 10.50
CA ASP A 76 -10.33 8.14 11.41
C ASP A 76 -9.22 7.11 11.60
N LEU A 77 -9.59 5.88 12.00
CA LEU A 77 -8.63 4.80 12.23
C LEU A 77 -7.98 4.33 10.91
N GLY A 78 -8.77 4.10 9.86
CA GLY A 78 -8.29 3.61 8.57
C GLY A 78 -7.38 4.59 7.85
N GLY A 79 -7.74 5.88 7.88
CA GLY A 79 -6.93 6.99 7.37
C GLY A 79 -5.62 7.12 8.12
N MET A 80 -5.66 7.19 9.46
CA MET A 80 -4.45 7.26 10.29
C MET A 80 -3.50 6.08 10.03
N LEU A 81 -4.01 4.83 10.00
CA LEU A 81 -3.19 3.66 9.68
C LEU A 81 -2.60 3.71 8.27
N THR A 82 -3.35 4.23 7.29
CA THR A 82 -2.90 4.41 5.91
C THR A 82 -1.79 5.46 5.81
N VAL A 83 -1.93 6.60 6.50
CA VAL A 83 -0.93 7.67 6.53
C VAL A 83 0.35 7.21 7.23
N MET A 84 0.24 6.59 8.40
CA MET A 84 1.40 6.16 9.20
C MET A 84 2.17 5.00 8.57
N PHE A 85 1.46 4.00 8.01
CA PHE A 85 2.10 2.74 7.59
C PHE A 85 2.02 2.45 6.10
N GLY A 86 1.15 3.12 5.34
CA GLY A 86 0.87 2.78 3.94
C GLY A 86 2.11 2.82 3.05
N ALA A 87 2.90 3.90 3.12
CA ALA A 87 4.15 4.02 2.37
C ALA A 87 5.21 2.96 2.79
N VAL A 88 5.33 2.67 4.09
CA VAL A 88 6.30 1.69 4.60
C VAL A 88 5.92 0.27 4.17
N ILE A 89 4.65 -0.10 4.31
CA ILE A 89 4.14 -1.42 3.89
C ILE A 89 4.26 -1.57 2.36
N ALA A 90 3.97 -0.52 1.58
CA ALA A 90 4.16 -0.54 0.14
C ALA A 90 5.64 -0.69 -0.25
N ALA A 91 6.57 0.02 0.39
CA ALA A 91 8.01 -0.14 0.14
C ALA A 91 8.50 -1.58 0.41
N LEU A 92 8.05 -2.18 1.51
CA LEU A 92 8.29 -3.60 1.82
C LEU A 92 7.62 -4.53 0.79
N GLY A 93 6.43 -4.19 0.32
CA GLY A 93 5.69 -4.90 -0.73
C GLY A 93 6.42 -4.91 -2.07
N VAL A 94 6.99 -3.78 -2.51
CA VAL A 94 7.87 -3.70 -3.69
C VAL A 94 9.08 -4.60 -3.51
N PHE A 95 9.81 -4.47 -2.40
CA PHE A 95 11.03 -5.24 -2.16
C PHE A 95 10.77 -6.76 -2.13
N ALA A 96 9.77 -7.20 -1.36
CA ALA A 96 9.37 -8.60 -1.29
C ALA A 96 8.90 -9.15 -2.65
N SER A 97 8.16 -8.35 -3.41
CA SER A 97 7.63 -8.77 -4.72
C SER A 97 8.72 -8.89 -5.79
N LEU A 98 9.65 -7.93 -5.86
CA LEU A 98 10.78 -7.99 -6.79
C LEU A 98 11.73 -9.13 -6.43
N HIS A 99 12.05 -9.31 -5.14
CA HIS A 99 12.89 -10.43 -4.70
C HIS A 99 12.24 -11.78 -5.01
N GLY A 100 10.94 -11.95 -4.73
CA GLY A 100 10.18 -13.15 -5.08
C GLY A 100 10.13 -13.42 -6.58
N LEU A 101 9.89 -12.38 -7.39
CA LEU A 101 9.86 -12.48 -8.85
C LEU A 101 11.20 -12.92 -9.43
N VAL A 102 12.31 -12.37 -8.94
CA VAL A 102 13.68 -12.73 -9.38
C VAL A 102 14.07 -14.13 -8.92
N ALA A 103 13.86 -14.45 -7.64
CA ALA A 103 14.23 -15.74 -7.06
C ALA A 103 13.46 -16.91 -7.70
N GLU A 104 12.21 -16.70 -8.09
CA GLU A 104 11.33 -17.74 -8.64
C GLU A 104 11.12 -17.64 -10.16
N TRP A 105 11.80 -16.73 -10.87
CA TRP A 105 11.53 -16.43 -12.28
C TRP A 105 11.53 -17.65 -13.21
N ARG A 106 12.42 -18.62 -12.95
CA ARG A 106 12.56 -19.84 -13.77
C ARG A 106 11.77 -21.04 -13.23
N THR A 107 11.30 -20.99 -11.99
CA THR A 107 10.74 -22.15 -11.26
C THR A 107 9.25 -22.00 -10.94
N SER A 108 8.72 -20.78 -10.83
CA SER A 108 7.31 -20.53 -10.55
C SER A 108 6.46 -20.52 -11.82
N GLY A 109 5.28 -21.15 -11.73
CA GLY A 109 4.24 -21.09 -12.76
C GLY A 109 3.61 -19.70 -12.90
N ALA A 110 2.87 -19.49 -13.99
CA ALA A 110 2.31 -18.19 -14.37
C ALA A 110 1.53 -17.52 -13.22
N ALA A 111 0.64 -18.24 -12.54
CA ALA A 111 -0.17 -17.69 -11.45
C ALA A 111 0.67 -17.06 -10.32
N ARG A 112 1.78 -17.70 -9.90
CA ARG A 112 2.67 -17.13 -8.87
C ARG A 112 3.39 -15.87 -9.37
N LYS A 113 3.82 -15.86 -10.63
CA LYS A 113 4.40 -14.67 -11.28
C LYS A 113 3.40 -13.52 -11.34
N THR A 114 2.13 -13.79 -11.65
CA THR A 114 1.06 -12.78 -11.63
C THR A 114 0.89 -12.17 -10.24
N LEU A 115 0.87 -12.97 -9.16
CA LEU A 115 0.79 -12.45 -7.79
C LEU A 115 1.96 -11.51 -7.47
N TRP A 116 3.20 -11.91 -7.83
CA TRP A 116 4.39 -11.07 -7.65
C TRP A 116 4.33 -9.77 -8.46
N ILE A 117 3.89 -9.82 -9.72
CA ILE A 117 3.77 -8.63 -10.58
C ILE A 117 2.69 -7.68 -10.05
N VAL A 118 1.51 -8.19 -9.68
CA VAL A 118 0.42 -7.35 -9.13
C VAL A 118 0.82 -6.76 -7.78
N GLY A 119 1.46 -7.54 -6.90
CA GLY A 119 2.01 -7.03 -5.63
C GLY A 119 3.00 -5.88 -5.86
N ALA A 120 3.95 -6.05 -6.78
CA ALA A 120 4.93 -5.01 -7.12
C ALA A 120 4.27 -3.76 -7.73
N THR A 121 3.32 -3.91 -8.67
CA THR A 121 2.69 -2.77 -9.35
C THR A 121 1.72 -2.02 -8.45
N SER A 122 0.91 -2.70 -7.63
CA SER A 122 0.05 -2.04 -6.64
C SER A 122 0.86 -1.30 -5.58
N ALA A 123 1.95 -1.89 -5.10
CA ALA A 123 2.87 -1.24 -4.16
C ALA A 123 3.56 -0.02 -4.77
N ALA A 124 4.04 -0.12 -6.02
CA ALA A 124 4.65 1.00 -6.74
C ALA A 124 3.63 2.11 -7.03
N ALA A 125 2.37 1.76 -7.35
CA ALA A 125 1.30 2.73 -7.54
C ALA A 125 0.98 3.50 -6.25
N MET A 126 0.92 2.81 -5.10
CA MET A 126 0.74 3.43 -3.79
C MET A 126 1.87 4.44 -3.48
N LEU A 127 3.13 4.05 -3.70
CA LEU A 127 4.28 4.95 -3.51
C LEU A 127 4.24 6.14 -4.49
N GLY A 128 3.92 5.90 -5.76
CA GLY A 128 3.81 6.95 -6.77
C GLY A 128 2.70 7.95 -6.46
N LEU A 129 1.54 7.49 -5.98
CA LEU A 129 0.46 8.35 -5.50
C LEU A 129 0.91 9.14 -4.27
N GLY A 130 1.46 8.48 -3.24
CA GLY A 130 1.90 9.13 -2.01
C GLY A 130 3.05 10.14 -2.18
N LEU A 131 3.88 9.99 -3.21
CA LEU A 131 4.95 10.94 -3.57
C LEU A 131 4.50 12.00 -4.59
N SER A 132 3.28 11.92 -5.11
CA SER A 132 2.73 12.94 -6.01
C SER A 132 2.35 14.21 -5.24
N PRO A 133 2.31 15.39 -5.88
CA PRO A 133 1.84 16.62 -5.23
C PRO A 133 0.44 16.48 -4.65
N VAL A 134 -0.44 15.72 -5.31
CA VAL A 134 -1.79 15.42 -4.79
C VAL A 134 -1.67 14.58 -3.52
N GLY A 135 -0.96 13.45 -3.56
CA GLY A 135 -0.81 12.57 -2.40
C GLY A 135 -0.09 13.19 -1.20
N GLY A 136 0.72 14.24 -1.41
CA GLY A 136 1.33 15.06 -0.36
C GLY A 136 0.51 16.26 0.13
N ALA A 137 -0.56 16.65 -0.59
CA ALA A 137 -1.62 17.54 -0.10
C ALA A 137 -2.69 16.74 0.67
N LEU A 138 -3.01 15.55 0.16
CA LEU A 138 -3.38 14.41 0.99
C LEU A 138 -2.18 14.05 1.91
N TYR A 139 -2.31 13.14 2.87
CA TYR A 139 -1.40 13.01 4.03
C TYR A 139 -1.26 14.28 4.90
N ALA A 140 -0.85 15.45 4.38
CA ALA A 140 -0.71 16.70 5.14
C ALA A 140 -2.00 17.08 5.89
N TRP A 141 -3.13 17.14 5.17
CA TRP A 141 -4.50 17.30 5.71
C TRP A 141 -4.92 16.29 6.83
N TRP A 142 -4.24 15.13 6.95
CA TRP A 142 -4.52 14.05 7.91
C TRP A 142 -3.64 14.19 9.15
N LEU A 143 -2.56 14.97 9.05
CA LEU A 143 -1.56 15.22 10.09
C LEU A 143 -1.73 16.59 10.76
N ASP A 144 -2.50 17.49 10.15
CA ASP A 144 -3.04 18.73 10.72
C ASP A 144 -4.25 18.43 11.65
#